data_AF-A0A5P6VS88-F1
#
_entry.id   AF-A0A5P6VS88-F1
#
_cell.length_a   1.000
_cell.length_b   1.000
_cell.length_c   1.000
_cell.angle_alpha   90.00
_cell.angle_beta   90.00
_cell.angle_gamma   90.00
#
_symmetry.space_group_name_H-M   'P 1'
#
loop_
_entity.id
_entity.type
_entity.pdbx_description
1 polymer ?
#
loop_
_entity_poly.entity_id
_entity_poly.type
_entity_poly.pdbx_seq_one_letter_code
_entity_poly.pdbx_strand_id
1 'polypeptide(L)'
;MTILEIVLLIAGLSLCIGSFFVSERLSAKDRENLTKLTKDQIEEIIKGKMADAKAETEDKLSATIDDAMEELDRRTDKETNEKILEISQYSDTVLEAVDKSQKEVTFMYSMLNDKHKATVDMTKKLAELEDKLFALDASINRKLDMLKDKELEIQEEMEKLEAKKQELLEEQAKADSVSAAQENSVEAPVPNNQISFTEALAQRFSEENHPIKANDNMEILALADEGLSDLEIAKKLGRGLGEVKFVLGLYKEG
;
A
#
# COMPACT_ATOMS: atom_id res chain seq x y z
N MET A 1 91.14 -94.03 53.24
CA MET A 1 90.84 -92.59 53.16
C MET A 1 92.16 -91.84 53.21
N THR A 2 92.67 -91.46 52.06
CA THR A 2 93.92 -90.69 51.94
C THR A 2 93.62 -89.21 52.23
N ILE A 3 94.57 -88.48 52.78
CA ILE A 3 94.40 -87.06 53.18
C ILE A 3 93.96 -86.19 51.98
N LEU A 4 94.37 -86.54 50.77
CA LEU A 4 93.97 -85.86 49.54
C LEU A 4 92.46 -85.96 49.25
N GLU A 5 91.84 -87.12 49.51
CA GLU A 5 90.39 -87.29 49.31
C GLU A 5 89.58 -86.38 50.24
N ILE A 6 90.01 -86.23 51.50
CA ILE A 6 89.34 -85.37 52.48
C ILE A 6 89.46 -83.89 52.12
N VAL A 7 90.63 -83.44 51.67
CA VAL A 7 90.84 -82.04 51.23
C VAL A 7 89.99 -81.73 50.00
N LEU A 8 89.90 -82.65 49.05
CA LEU A 8 89.13 -82.48 47.82
C LEU A 8 87.61 -82.48 48.10
N LEU A 9 87.15 -83.26 49.09
CA LEU A 9 85.76 -83.26 49.55
C LEU A 9 85.38 -81.94 50.24
N ILE A 10 86.26 -81.40 51.09
CA ILE A 10 86.02 -80.12 51.77
C ILE A 10 86.03 -78.96 50.75
N ALA A 11 86.95 -78.98 49.78
CA ALA A 11 86.97 -78.01 48.70
C ALA A 11 85.69 -78.08 47.86
N GLY A 12 85.24 -79.28 47.50
CA GLY A 12 83.97 -79.50 46.80
C GLY A 12 82.76 -79.00 47.61
N LEU A 13 82.70 -79.27 48.91
CA LEU A 13 81.62 -78.80 49.79
C LEU A 13 81.62 -77.27 49.88
N SER A 14 82.80 -76.65 50.01
CA SER A 14 82.95 -75.19 50.06
C SER A 14 82.52 -74.52 48.75
N LEU A 15 82.80 -75.15 47.60
CA LEU A 15 82.40 -74.66 46.29
C LEU A 15 80.88 -74.80 46.07
N CYS A 16 80.26 -75.89 46.56
CA CYS A 16 78.80 -76.05 46.54
C CYS A 16 78.09 -75.01 47.42
N ILE A 17 78.60 -74.73 48.62
CA ILE A 17 78.05 -73.71 49.53
C ILE A 17 78.26 -72.30 48.95
N GLY A 18 79.44 -72.04 48.38
CA GLY A 18 79.74 -70.78 47.69
C GLY A 18 78.85 -70.56 46.47
N SER A 19 78.55 -71.61 45.70
CA SER A 19 77.65 -71.55 44.54
C SER A 19 76.20 -71.25 44.96
N PHE A 20 75.76 -71.73 46.13
CA PHE A 20 74.46 -71.38 46.69
C PHE A 20 74.38 -69.90 47.07
N PHE A 21 75.41 -69.36 47.73
CA PHE A 21 75.46 -67.94 48.10
C PHE A 21 75.55 -67.02 46.86
N VAL A 22 76.29 -67.43 45.83
CA VAL A 22 76.38 -66.73 44.54
C VAL A 22 75.04 -66.77 43.80
N SER A 23 74.41 -67.94 43.71
CA SER A 23 73.12 -68.10 43.02
C SER A 23 72.00 -67.32 43.72
N GLU A 24 71.98 -67.29 45.05
CA GLU A 24 70.97 -66.55 45.83
C GLU A 24 71.15 -65.03 45.77
N ARG A 25 72.40 -64.52 45.68
CA ARG A 25 72.69 -63.07 45.59
C ARG A 25 72.74 -62.48 44.18
N LEU A 26 73.11 -63.25 43.16
CA LEU A 26 73.17 -62.77 41.76
C LEU A 26 71.86 -63.00 41.00
N SER A 27 71.16 -64.12 41.22
CA SER A 27 69.93 -64.43 40.48
C SER A 27 68.83 -63.39 40.70
N ALA A 28 68.65 -62.85 41.91
CA ALA A 28 67.64 -61.83 42.18
C ALA A 28 67.93 -60.50 41.49
N LYS A 29 69.19 -60.05 41.49
CA LYS A 29 69.63 -58.77 40.91
C LYS A 29 69.66 -58.82 39.38
N ASP A 30 70.03 -59.97 38.82
CA ASP A 30 70.02 -60.20 37.37
C ASP A 30 68.60 -60.37 36.83
N ARG A 31 67.67 -61.00 37.56
CA ARG A 31 66.24 -61.05 37.18
C ARG A 31 65.60 -59.66 37.19
N GLU A 32 65.96 -58.80 38.14
CA GLU A 32 65.46 -57.43 38.22
C GLU A 32 66.01 -56.55 37.07
N ASN A 33 67.28 -56.72 36.72
CA ASN A 33 67.89 -56.03 35.56
C ASN A 33 67.35 -56.56 34.22
N LEU A 34 67.13 -57.86 34.08
CA LEU A 34 66.48 -58.46 32.91
C LEU A 34 65.04 -57.97 32.76
N THR A 35 64.27 -57.88 33.85
CA THR A 35 62.89 -57.36 33.78
C THR A 35 62.83 -55.87 33.51
N LYS A 36 63.80 -55.07 33.97
CA LYS A 36 63.95 -53.65 33.59
C LYS A 36 64.31 -53.48 32.12
N LEU A 37 65.34 -54.17 31.62
CA LEU A 37 65.70 -54.17 30.21
C LEU A 37 64.55 -54.63 29.31
N THR A 38 63.79 -55.64 29.75
CA THR A 38 62.60 -56.12 29.03
C THR A 38 61.48 -55.07 29.01
N LYS A 39 61.25 -54.36 30.13
CA LYS A 39 60.28 -53.27 30.20
C LYS A 39 60.67 -52.09 29.31
N ASP A 40 61.93 -51.66 29.37
CA ASP A 40 62.43 -50.54 28.58
C ASP A 40 62.36 -50.84 27.08
N GLN A 41 62.69 -52.08 26.67
CA GLN A 41 62.53 -52.53 25.28
C GLN A 41 61.06 -52.58 24.84
N ILE A 42 60.15 -53.05 25.70
CA ILE A 42 58.71 -53.02 25.43
C ILE A 42 58.23 -51.57 25.30
N GLU A 43 58.69 -50.67 26.17
CA GLU A 43 58.36 -49.25 26.13
C GLU A 43 58.85 -48.60 24.83
N GLU A 44 60.07 -48.89 24.39
CA GLU A 44 60.63 -48.36 23.15
C GLU A 44 59.89 -48.87 21.90
N ILE A 45 59.52 -50.16 21.88
CA ILE A 45 58.68 -50.73 20.81
C ILE A 45 57.28 -50.09 20.80
N ILE A 46 56.67 -49.89 21.97
CA ILE A 46 55.36 -49.22 22.08
C ILE A 46 55.48 -47.78 21.60
N LYS A 47 56.55 -47.07 21.96
CA LYS A 47 56.78 -45.67 21.56
C LYS A 47 56.98 -45.55 20.04
N GLY A 48 57.73 -46.47 19.43
CA GLY A 48 57.89 -46.55 17.98
C GLY A 48 56.57 -46.83 17.26
N LYS A 49 55.84 -47.88 17.70
CA LYS A 49 54.51 -48.22 17.16
C LYS A 49 53.49 -47.08 17.33
N MET A 50 53.55 -46.36 18.45
CA MET A 50 52.68 -45.22 18.73
C MET A 50 53.05 -44.00 17.88
N ALA A 51 54.33 -43.80 17.60
CA ALA A 51 54.80 -42.77 16.67
C ALA A 51 54.37 -43.08 15.23
N ASP A 52 54.50 -44.33 14.78
CA ASP A 52 54.03 -44.79 13.47
C ASP A 52 52.51 -44.63 13.34
N ALA A 53 51.75 -45.04 14.37
CA ALA A 53 50.30 -44.87 14.39
C ALA A 53 49.91 -43.39 14.37
N LYS A 54 50.64 -42.53 15.11
CA LYS A 54 50.41 -41.09 15.09
C LYS A 54 50.64 -40.52 13.68
N ALA A 55 51.75 -40.86 13.04
CA ALA A 55 52.05 -40.42 11.67
C ALA A 55 50.97 -40.88 10.68
N GLU A 56 50.58 -42.16 10.72
CA GLU A 56 49.53 -42.68 9.84
C GLU A 56 48.17 -42.00 10.09
N THR A 57 47.83 -41.71 11.35
CA THR A 57 46.60 -40.96 11.67
C THR A 57 46.67 -39.51 11.25
N GLU A 58 47.85 -38.87 11.33
CA GLU A 58 48.06 -37.48 10.94
C GLU A 58 47.97 -37.33 9.42
N ASP A 59 48.55 -38.26 8.66
CA ASP A 59 48.44 -38.32 7.20
C ASP A 59 46.99 -38.55 6.74
N LYS A 60 46.29 -39.53 7.33
CA LYS A 60 44.88 -39.80 7.03
C LYS A 60 43.98 -38.62 7.42
N LEU A 61 44.25 -37.99 8.56
CA LEU A 61 43.51 -36.82 9.01
C LEU A 61 43.74 -35.64 8.08
N SER A 62 44.97 -35.39 7.65
CA SER A 62 45.30 -34.32 6.71
C SER A 62 44.58 -34.54 5.38
N ALA A 63 44.62 -35.75 4.82
CA ALA A 63 43.90 -36.07 3.60
C ALA A 63 42.38 -35.88 3.74
N THR A 64 41.80 -36.27 4.89
CA THR A 64 40.36 -36.07 5.14
C THR A 64 40.01 -34.58 5.30
N ILE A 65 40.91 -33.80 5.90
CA ILE A 65 40.73 -32.34 6.04
C ILE A 65 40.78 -31.68 4.66
N ASP A 66 41.74 -32.07 3.82
CA ASP A 66 41.88 -31.52 2.47
C ASP A 66 40.64 -31.84 1.62
N ASP A 67 40.15 -33.08 1.66
CA ASP A 67 38.90 -33.49 0.98
C ASP A 67 37.68 -32.70 1.50
N ALA A 68 37.58 -32.52 2.81
CA ALA A 68 36.49 -31.77 3.44
C ALA A 68 36.57 -30.28 3.10
N MET A 69 37.77 -29.71 3.02
CA MET A 69 37.99 -28.33 2.60
C MET A 69 37.62 -28.13 1.13
N GLU A 70 37.99 -29.06 0.24
CA GLU A 70 37.61 -28.96 -1.18
C GLU A 70 36.09 -29.08 -1.37
N GLU A 71 35.42 -29.97 -0.63
CA GLU A 71 33.96 -30.05 -0.66
C GLU A 71 33.32 -28.78 -0.08
N LEU A 72 33.87 -28.24 1.02
CA LEU A 72 33.40 -27.01 1.64
C LEU A 72 33.53 -25.83 0.66
N ASP A 73 34.71 -25.62 0.05
CA ASP A 73 34.95 -24.54 -0.90
C ASP A 73 33.96 -24.62 -2.07
N ARG A 74 33.77 -25.82 -2.64
CA ARG A 74 32.80 -26.01 -3.73
C ARG A 74 31.36 -25.72 -3.30
N ARG A 75 30.96 -26.14 -2.09
CA ARG A 75 29.62 -25.85 -1.55
C ARG A 75 29.46 -24.36 -1.28
N THR A 76 30.45 -23.73 -0.65
CA THR A 76 30.45 -22.32 -0.32
C THR A 76 30.42 -21.47 -1.58
N ASP A 77 31.18 -21.79 -2.62
CA ASP A 77 31.11 -21.09 -3.92
C ASP A 77 29.72 -21.19 -4.53
N LYS A 78 29.12 -22.38 -4.51
CA LYS A 78 27.77 -22.60 -5.04
C LYS A 78 26.72 -21.80 -4.26
N GLU A 79 26.73 -21.93 -2.93
CA GLU A 79 25.79 -21.21 -2.05
C GLU A 79 25.99 -19.70 -2.13
N THR A 80 27.23 -19.22 -2.19
CA THR A 80 27.54 -17.79 -2.32
C THR A 80 27.02 -17.25 -3.64
N ASN A 81 27.21 -17.97 -4.75
CA ASN A 81 26.69 -17.56 -6.05
C ASN A 81 25.16 -17.56 -6.07
N GLU A 82 24.51 -18.54 -5.45
CA GLU A 82 23.06 -18.61 -5.31
C GLU A 82 22.52 -17.47 -4.43
N LYS A 83 23.20 -17.15 -3.33
CA LYS A 83 22.86 -16.01 -2.46
C LYS A 83 23.06 -14.68 -3.17
N ILE A 84 24.12 -14.52 -3.95
CA ILE A 84 24.33 -13.31 -4.77
C ILE A 84 23.17 -13.15 -5.76
N LEU A 85 22.72 -14.23 -6.39
CA LEU A 85 21.55 -14.21 -7.29
C LEU A 85 20.27 -13.80 -6.55
N GLU A 86 19.97 -14.42 -5.41
CA GLU A 86 18.80 -14.07 -4.58
C GLU A 86 18.85 -12.61 -4.12
N ILE A 87 20.00 -12.14 -3.65
CA ILE A 87 20.21 -10.75 -3.23
C ILE A 87 20.02 -9.80 -4.43
N SER A 88 20.53 -10.16 -5.61
CA SER A 88 20.33 -9.36 -6.82
C SER A 88 18.85 -9.24 -7.16
N GLN A 89 18.10 -10.34 -7.16
CA GLN A 89 16.66 -10.34 -7.44
C GLN A 89 15.87 -9.53 -6.40
N TYR A 90 16.21 -9.67 -5.13
CA TYR A 90 15.61 -8.87 -4.06
C TYR A 90 15.94 -7.38 -4.24
N SER A 91 17.20 -7.06 -4.56
CA SER A 91 17.66 -5.70 -4.81
C SER A 91 16.90 -5.07 -5.99
N ASP A 92 16.70 -5.81 -7.07
CA ASP A 92 15.93 -5.33 -8.23
C ASP A 92 14.48 -5.04 -7.85
N THR A 93 13.85 -5.92 -7.07
CA THR A 93 12.48 -5.73 -6.58
C THR A 93 12.38 -4.49 -5.68
N VAL A 94 13.35 -4.30 -4.78
CA VAL A 94 13.39 -3.12 -3.89
C VAL A 94 13.63 -1.85 -4.70
N LEU A 95 14.55 -1.87 -5.68
CA LEU A 95 14.81 -0.74 -6.55
C LEU A 95 13.58 -0.34 -7.37
N GLU A 96 12.82 -1.31 -7.88
CA GLU A 96 11.57 -1.05 -8.58
C GLU A 96 10.50 -0.45 -7.65
N ALA A 97 10.38 -0.97 -6.43
CA ALA A 97 9.48 -0.39 -5.42
C ALA A 97 9.88 1.03 -5.03
N VAL A 98 11.18 1.31 -4.91
CA VAL A 98 11.72 2.65 -4.63
C VAL A 98 11.45 3.60 -5.80
N ASP A 99 11.68 3.18 -7.04
CA ASP A 99 11.38 3.98 -8.23
C ASP A 99 9.88 4.29 -8.34
N LYS A 100 9.01 3.30 -8.08
CA LYS A 100 7.57 3.51 -8.00
C LYS A 100 7.20 4.52 -6.92
N SER A 101 7.77 4.40 -5.73
CA SER A 101 7.54 5.35 -4.63
C SER A 101 8.02 6.76 -5.00
N GLN A 102 9.19 6.90 -5.62
CA GLN A 102 9.71 8.17 -6.07
C GLN A 102 8.81 8.81 -7.14
N LYS A 103 8.30 8.02 -8.09
CA LYS A 103 7.33 8.47 -9.10
C LYS A 103 6.03 8.94 -8.44
N GLU A 104 5.54 8.20 -7.44
CA GLU A 104 4.33 8.58 -6.70
C GLU A 104 4.53 9.87 -5.91
N VAL A 105 5.68 10.05 -5.23
CA VAL A 105 6.01 11.30 -4.54
C VAL A 105 6.11 12.47 -5.51
N THR A 106 6.74 12.27 -6.67
CA THR A 106 6.85 13.29 -7.71
C THR A 106 5.48 13.64 -8.28
N PHE A 107 4.63 12.65 -8.50
CA PHE A 107 3.26 12.84 -8.94
C PHE A 107 2.45 13.61 -7.91
N MET A 108 2.51 13.23 -6.63
CA MET A 108 1.83 13.94 -5.54
C MET A 108 2.30 15.39 -5.43
N TYR A 109 3.60 15.65 -5.59
CA TYR A 109 4.13 17.00 -5.65
C TYR A 109 3.56 17.80 -6.83
N SER A 110 3.52 17.19 -8.03
CA SER A 110 2.95 17.84 -9.21
C SER A 110 1.46 18.12 -9.04
N MET A 111 0.68 17.18 -8.51
CA MET A 111 -0.76 17.33 -8.27
C MET A 111 -1.06 18.36 -7.19
N LEU A 112 -0.24 18.40 -6.12
CA LEU A 112 -0.36 19.41 -5.07
C LEU A 112 -0.06 20.80 -5.62
N ASN A 113 0.96 20.93 -6.47
CA ASN A 113 1.29 22.19 -7.13
C ASN A 113 0.19 22.62 -8.11
N ASP A 114 -0.36 21.70 -8.89
CA ASP A 114 -1.49 21.97 -9.79
C ASP A 114 -2.75 22.38 -9.00
N LYS A 115 -3.05 21.71 -7.88
CA LYS A 115 -4.16 22.09 -6.99
C LYS A 115 -3.93 23.45 -6.34
N HIS A 116 -2.69 23.74 -5.94
CA HIS A 116 -2.34 25.06 -5.42
C HIS A 116 -2.57 26.13 -6.48
N LYS A 117 -2.10 25.93 -7.72
CA LYS A 117 -2.34 26.83 -8.85
C LYS A 117 -3.83 27.01 -9.13
N ALA A 118 -4.60 25.91 -9.19
CA ALA A 118 -6.04 25.96 -9.41
C ALA A 118 -6.78 26.71 -8.29
N THR A 119 -6.36 26.54 -7.04
CA THR A 119 -6.93 27.25 -5.88
C THR A 119 -6.62 28.74 -5.98
N VAL A 120 -5.38 29.11 -6.29
CA VAL A 120 -4.98 30.51 -6.48
C VAL A 120 -5.74 31.16 -7.63
N ASP A 121 -5.90 30.46 -8.75
CA ASP A 121 -6.66 30.96 -9.90
C ASP A 121 -8.15 31.09 -9.56
N MET A 122 -8.71 30.19 -8.76
CA MET A 122 -10.08 30.32 -8.24
C MET A 122 -10.22 31.50 -7.29
N THR A 123 -9.26 31.74 -6.38
CA THR A 123 -9.25 32.91 -5.49
C THR A 123 -9.19 34.21 -6.29
N LYS A 124 -8.37 34.27 -7.35
CA LYS A 124 -8.34 35.44 -8.25
C LYS A 124 -9.68 35.67 -8.93
N LYS A 125 -10.28 34.62 -9.51
CA LYS A 125 -11.62 34.72 -10.13
C LYS A 125 -12.68 35.16 -9.13
N LEU A 126 -12.59 34.72 -7.87
CA LEU A 126 -13.52 35.12 -6.81
C LEU A 126 -13.37 36.61 -6.47
N ALA A 127 -12.14 37.10 -6.34
CA ALA A 127 -11.86 38.52 -6.13
C ALA A 127 -12.38 39.38 -7.30
N GLU A 128 -12.14 38.96 -8.55
CA GLU A 128 -12.71 39.65 -9.73
C GLU A 128 -14.24 39.65 -9.73
N LEU A 129 -14.88 38.59 -9.22
CA LEU A 129 -16.33 38.50 -9.09
C LEU A 129 -16.85 39.42 -7.99
N GLU A 130 -16.15 39.50 -6.86
CA GLU A 130 -16.42 40.43 -5.77
C GLU A 130 -16.35 41.88 -6.26
N ASP A 131 -15.30 42.25 -6.98
CA ASP A 131 -15.15 43.59 -7.58
C ASP A 131 -16.31 43.90 -8.55
N LYS A 132 -16.70 42.93 -9.38
CA LYS A 132 -17.85 43.08 -10.29
C LYS A 132 -19.16 43.23 -9.53
N LEU A 133 -19.35 42.49 -8.44
CA LEU A 133 -20.55 42.56 -7.61
C LEU A 133 -20.62 43.91 -6.90
N PHE A 134 -19.52 44.42 -6.38
CA PHE A 134 -19.43 45.75 -5.80
C PHE A 134 -19.73 46.85 -6.83
N ALA A 135 -19.17 46.73 -8.04
CA ALA A 135 -19.47 47.65 -9.14
C ALA A 135 -20.95 47.60 -9.55
N LEU A 136 -21.54 46.40 -9.58
CA LEU A 136 -22.96 46.21 -9.89
C LEU A 136 -23.84 46.79 -8.79
N ASP A 137 -23.54 46.53 -7.52
CA ASP A 137 -24.25 47.07 -6.36
C ASP A 137 -24.22 48.60 -6.35
N ALA A 138 -23.05 49.21 -6.58
CA ALA A 138 -22.92 50.65 -6.75
C ALA A 138 -23.76 51.18 -7.92
N SER A 139 -23.85 50.44 -9.03
CA SER A 139 -24.67 50.83 -10.18
C SER A 139 -26.18 50.69 -9.91
N ILE A 140 -26.59 49.68 -9.14
CA ILE A 140 -27.98 49.47 -8.71
C ILE A 140 -28.39 50.57 -7.76
N ASN A 141 -27.56 50.87 -6.75
CA ASN A 141 -27.83 51.95 -5.79
C ASN A 141 -27.96 53.31 -6.49
N ARG A 142 -27.09 53.63 -7.45
CA ARG A 142 -27.24 54.85 -8.29
C ARG A 142 -28.56 54.86 -9.07
N LYS A 143 -28.98 53.73 -9.64
CA LYS A 143 -30.27 53.64 -10.35
C LYS A 143 -31.45 53.77 -9.40
N LEU A 144 -31.36 53.20 -8.21
CA LEU A 144 -32.38 53.28 -7.17
C LEU A 144 -32.56 54.72 -6.70
N ASP A 145 -31.46 55.46 -6.48
CA ASP A 145 -31.52 56.88 -6.11
C ASP A 145 -32.16 57.71 -7.23
N MET A 146 -31.78 57.49 -8.50
CA MET A 146 -32.43 58.16 -9.64
C MET A 146 -33.93 57.84 -9.76
N LEU A 147 -34.36 56.65 -9.37
CA LEU A 147 -35.79 56.30 -9.38
C LEU A 147 -36.54 56.96 -8.22
N LYS A 148 -35.93 57.04 -7.03
CA LYS A 148 -36.50 57.75 -5.88
C LYS A 148 -36.65 59.25 -6.16
N ASP A 149 -35.64 59.88 -6.76
CA ASP A 149 -35.71 61.29 -7.13
C ASP A 149 -36.86 61.55 -8.13
N LYS A 150 -37.00 60.69 -9.13
CA LYS A 150 -38.12 60.75 -10.10
C LYS A 150 -39.48 60.48 -9.45
N GLU A 151 -39.55 59.57 -8.48
CA GLU A 151 -40.80 59.29 -7.77
C GLU A 151 -41.22 60.48 -6.90
N LEU A 152 -40.27 61.17 -6.26
CA LEU A 152 -40.48 62.43 -5.56
C LEU A 152 -40.98 63.53 -6.50
N GLU A 153 -40.35 63.69 -7.68
CA GLU A 153 -40.80 64.64 -8.70
C GLU A 153 -42.24 64.34 -9.17
N ILE A 154 -42.58 63.07 -9.42
CA ILE A 154 -43.93 62.66 -9.84
C ILE A 154 -44.95 62.89 -8.71
N GLN A 155 -44.61 62.60 -7.46
CA GLN A 155 -45.48 62.86 -6.31
C GLN A 155 -45.75 64.35 -6.15
N GLU A 156 -44.73 65.20 -6.25
CA GLU A 156 -44.90 66.65 -6.21
C GLU A 156 -45.76 67.18 -7.38
N GLU A 157 -45.61 66.63 -8.58
CA GLU A 157 -46.47 67.00 -9.72
C GLU A 157 -47.91 66.51 -9.53
N MET A 158 -48.12 65.33 -8.97
CA MET A 158 -49.44 64.78 -8.65
C MET A 158 -50.15 65.61 -7.57
N GLU A 159 -49.46 66.01 -6.50
CA GLU A 159 -50.01 66.90 -5.47
C GLU A 159 -50.38 68.27 -6.05
N LYS A 160 -49.55 68.84 -6.92
CA LYS A 160 -49.87 70.09 -7.64
C LYS A 160 -51.08 69.92 -8.56
N LEU A 161 -51.21 68.77 -9.21
CA LEU A 161 -52.35 68.45 -10.07
C LEU A 161 -53.64 68.24 -9.26
N GLU A 162 -53.56 67.58 -8.11
CA GLU A 162 -54.68 67.37 -7.19
C GLU A 162 -55.14 68.65 -6.52
N ALA A 163 -54.22 69.51 -6.08
CA ALA A 163 -54.55 70.85 -5.57
C ALA A 163 -55.27 71.69 -6.64
N LYS A 164 -54.75 71.67 -7.88
CA LYS A 164 -55.39 72.34 -9.02
C LYS A 164 -56.76 71.74 -9.38
N LYS A 165 -56.93 70.43 -9.21
CA LYS A 165 -58.21 69.73 -9.40
C LYS A 165 -59.21 70.08 -8.29
N GLN A 166 -58.76 70.21 -7.05
CA GLN A 166 -59.58 70.66 -5.92
C GLN A 166 -60.04 72.11 -6.09
N GLU A 167 -59.16 73.01 -6.54
CA GLU A 167 -59.56 74.39 -6.90
C GLU A 167 -60.63 74.40 -7.99
N LEU A 168 -60.51 73.55 -9.02
CA LEU A 168 -61.53 73.39 -10.07
C LEU A 168 -62.85 72.77 -9.56
N LEU A 169 -62.79 71.86 -8.58
CA LEU A 169 -63.95 71.25 -7.94
C LEU A 169 -64.69 72.21 -6.99
N GLU A 170 -63.97 73.08 -6.28
CA GLU A 170 -64.56 74.14 -5.45
C GLU A 170 -65.24 75.23 -6.32
N GLU A 171 -64.71 75.49 -7.52
CA GLU A 171 -65.35 76.38 -8.49
C GLU A 171 -66.60 75.75 -9.13
N GLN A 172 -66.64 74.41 -9.28
CA GLN A 172 -67.79 73.66 -9.77
C GLN A 172 -68.87 73.37 -8.70
N ALA A 173 -68.53 73.36 -7.40
CA ALA A 173 -69.48 73.14 -6.30
C ALA A 173 -70.45 74.33 -6.05
N LYS A 174 -70.31 75.45 -6.76
CA LYS A 174 -71.32 76.53 -6.85
C LYS A 174 -72.36 76.31 -7.95
N ALA A 175 -72.32 75.20 -8.69
CA ALA A 175 -73.24 74.91 -9.78
C ALA A 175 -73.67 73.43 -9.78
N ASP A 176 -74.31 72.99 -8.69
CA ASP A 176 -74.95 71.67 -8.66
C ASP A 176 -76.36 71.76 -9.26
N SER A 177 -76.56 71.23 -10.47
CA SER A 177 -77.75 70.45 -10.82
C SER A 177 -77.71 69.84 -12.24
N VAL A 178 -77.87 68.51 -12.27
CA VAL A 178 -78.59 67.66 -13.27
C VAL A 178 -77.77 66.75 -14.23
N SER A 179 -78.08 65.45 -14.08
CA SER A 179 -78.04 64.27 -14.99
C SER A 179 -76.69 63.71 -15.47
N ALA A 180 -76.28 62.46 -15.22
CA ALA A 180 -76.93 61.13 -15.23
C ALA A 180 -77.21 60.52 -16.63
N ALA A 181 -76.72 59.27 -16.80
CA ALA A 181 -76.94 58.27 -17.87
C ALA A 181 -76.19 58.52 -19.20
N GLN A 182 -75.51 57.59 -19.89
CA GLN A 182 -75.49 56.10 -19.99
C GLN A 182 -74.11 55.69 -20.60
N GLU A 183 -73.37 54.68 -20.13
CA GLU A 183 -73.50 53.21 -20.27
C GLU A 183 -73.07 52.59 -21.63
N ASN A 184 -72.36 51.46 -21.50
CA ASN A 184 -72.00 50.38 -22.44
C ASN A 184 -70.79 50.54 -23.40
N SER A 185 -69.97 49.52 -23.71
CA SER A 185 -69.63 48.21 -23.12
C SER A 185 -68.71 47.44 -24.10
N VAL A 186 -67.69 46.78 -23.55
CA VAL A 186 -67.13 45.44 -23.93
C VAL A 186 -66.10 45.31 -25.10
N GLU A 187 -65.05 44.53 -24.75
CA GLU A 187 -64.24 43.55 -25.53
C GLU A 187 -62.86 43.90 -26.13
N ALA A 188 -61.82 43.39 -25.45
CA ALA A 188 -60.61 42.78 -26.03
C ALA A 188 -60.90 41.29 -26.34
N PRO A 189 -60.13 40.50 -27.15
CA PRO A 189 -58.68 40.63 -27.38
C PRO A 189 -58.16 40.28 -28.80
N VAL A 190 -56.85 40.45 -28.93
CA VAL A 190 -55.96 40.31 -30.09
C VAL A 190 -55.41 38.87 -30.18
N PRO A 191 -55.21 38.27 -31.37
CA PRO A 191 -54.54 36.99 -31.53
C PRO A 191 -53.01 37.20 -31.62
N ASN A 192 -52.20 36.34 -30.99
CA ASN A 192 -50.81 36.17 -31.42
C ASN A 192 -50.30 34.75 -31.19
N ASN A 193 -49.69 34.23 -32.24
CA ASN A 193 -49.28 32.86 -32.45
C ASN A 193 -47.76 32.79 -32.27
N GLN A 194 -47.27 32.19 -31.18
CA GLN A 194 -45.88 31.70 -31.08
C GLN A 194 -45.87 30.40 -30.27
N ILE A 195 -45.75 29.30 -31.01
CA ILE A 195 -45.52 27.95 -30.47
C ILE A 195 -44.08 27.94 -29.93
N SER A 196 -43.95 27.70 -28.64
CA SER A 196 -42.67 27.64 -27.94
C SER A 196 -41.97 26.31 -28.24
N PHE A 197 -40.71 26.41 -28.69
CA PHE A 197 -39.73 25.33 -28.91
C PHE A 197 -39.56 24.35 -27.73
N THR A 198 -40.14 24.67 -26.57
CA THR A 198 -40.11 23.87 -25.35
C THR A 198 -41.08 22.68 -25.36
N GLU A 199 -42.17 22.73 -26.12
CA GLU A 199 -43.18 21.66 -26.11
C GLU A 199 -42.76 20.46 -26.98
N ALA A 200 -42.07 20.70 -28.09
CA ALA A 200 -41.52 19.64 -28.96
C ALA A 200 -40.37 18.86 -28.28
N LEU A 201 -39.66 19.48 -27.34
CA LEU A 201 -38.59 18.84 -26.58
C LEU A 201 -39.15 17.97 -25.45
N ALA A 202 -40.22 18.44 -24.78
CA ALA A 202 -40.90 17.68 -23.72
C ALA A 202 -41.52 16.38 -24.25
N GLN A 203 -41.99 16.37 -25.50
CA GLN A 203 -42.57 15.19 -26.13
C GLN A 203 -41.53 14.12 -26.52
N ARG A 204 -40.28 14.52 -26.80
CA ARG A 204 -39.18 13.57 -27.09
C ARG A 204 -38.60 12.88 -25.86
N PHE A 205 -38.67 13.51 -24.68
CA PHE A 205 -38.15 12.91 -23.43
C PHE A 205 -39.20 12.06 -22.69
N SER A 206 -40.47 12.13 -23.08
CA SER A 206 -41.56 11.36 -22.47
C SER A 206 -41.80 10.00 -23.15
N GLU A 207 -41.27 9.78 -24.36
CA GLU A 207 -41.37 8.49 -25.06
C GLU A 207 -40.29 7.47 -24.68
N GLU A 208 -39.25 7.86 -23.93
CA GLU A 208 -38.13 7.01 -23.54
C GLU A 208 -38.14 6.62 -22.05
N ASN A 209 -39.33 6.46 -21.47
CA ASN A 209 -39.50 5.88 -20.13
C ASN A 209 -40.54 4.76 -20.19
N HIS A 210 -40.07 3.54 -20.44
CA HIS A 210 -40.90 2.37 -20.18
C HIS A 210 -41.17 2.28 -18.66
N PRO A 211 -42.43 2.00 -18.25
CA PRO A 211 -42.78 1.90 -16.84
C PRO A 211 -41.98 0.77 -16.17
N ILE A 212 -41.33 1.12 -15.06
CA ILE A 212 -40.51 0.24 -14.22
C ILE A 212 -41.37 -0.96 -13.78
N LYS A 213 -41.09 -2.15 -14.31
CA LYS A 213 -41.66 -3.40 -13.82
C LYS A 213 -40.70 -3.94 -12.76
N ALA A 214 -41.19 -4.21 -11.56
CA ALA A 214 -40.41 -4.77 -10.45
C ALA A 214 -39.72 -6.12 -10.77
N ASN A 215 -40.12 -6.78 -11.86
CA ASN A 215 -39.55 -8.04 -12.33
C ASN A 215 -38.14 -7.86 -12.95
N ASP A 216 -37.81 -6.66 -13.42
CA ASP A 216 -36.56 -6.41 -14.15
C ASP A 216 -35.33 -6.53 -13.22
N ASN A 217 -35.49 -6.23 -11.92
CA ASN A 217 -34.41 -6.34 -10.94
C ASN A 217 -34.04 -7.80 -10.63
N MET A 218 -35.01 -8.71 -10.68
CA MET A 218 -34.75 -10.14 -10.49
C MET A 218 -34.00 -10.72 -11.69
N GLU A 219 -34.26 -10.22 -12.90
CA GLU A 219 -33.58 -10.65 -14.12
C GLU A 219 -32.11 -10.19 -14.14
N ILE A 220 -31.80 -9.01 -13.59
CA ILE A 220 -30.42 -8.53 -13.38
C ILE A 220 -29.64 -9.49 -12.47
N LEU A 221 -30.27 -9.95 -11.38
CA LEU A 221 -29.63 -10.86 -10.43
C LEU A 221 -29.41 -12.26 -11.02
N ALA A 222 -30.40 -12.81 -11.73
CA ALA A 222 -30.29 -14.11 -12.38
C ALA A 222 -29.14 -14.15 -13.41
N LEU A 223 -29.01 -13.10 -14.23
CA LEU A 223 -27.93 -13.01 -15.22
C LEU A 223 -26.55 -12.80 -14.58
N ALA A 224 -26.48 -12.13 -13.42
CA ALA A 224 -25.24 -11.99 -12.67
C ALA A 224 -24.83 -13.31 -11.98
N ASP A 225 -25.79 -14.09 -11.48
CA ASP A 225 -25.55 -15.43 -10.94
C ASP A 225 -25.11 -16.43 -12.01
N GLU A 226 -25.55 -16.25 -13.26
CA GLU A 226 -25.05 -16.95 -14.44
C GLU A 226 -23.61 -16.55 -14.83
N GLY A 227 -23.02 -15.55 -14.16
CA GLY A 227 -21.63 -15.14 -14.33
C GLY A 227 -21.38 -14.15 -15.47
N LEU A 228 -22.42 -13.51 -16.02
CA LEU A 228 -22.27 -12.50 -17.06
C LEU A 228 -21.69 -11.20 -16.51
N SER A 229 -20.98 -10.45 -17.36
CA SER A 229 -20.42 -9.15 -16.99
C SER A 229 -21.49 -8.07 -16.87
N ASP A 230 -21.35 -7.13 -15.92
CA ASP A 230 -22.24 -5.98 -15.71
C ASP A 230 -22.57 -5.21 -17.01
N LEU A 231 -21.59 -5.13 -17.94
CA LEU A 231 -21.74 -4.50 -19.25
C LEU A 231 -22.65 -5.29 -20.20
N GLU A 232 -22.57 -6.62 -20.14
CA GLU A 232 -23.38 -7.51 -20.97
C GLU A 232 -24.82 -7.56 -20.47
N ILE A 233 -25.01 -7.53 -19.14
CA ILE A 233 -26.33 -7.44 -18.50
C ILE A 233 -27.02 -6.12 -18.90
N ALA A 234 -26.30 -5.00 -18.80
CA ALA A 234 -26.78 -3.68 -19.22
C ALA A 234 -27.20 -3.67 -20.71
N LYS A 235 -26.39 -4.28 -21.58
CA LYS A 235 -26.68 -4.36 -23.02
C LYS A 235 -27.85 -5.28 -23.35
N LYS A 236 -27.98 -6.41 -22.64
CA LYS A 236 -29.04 -7.41 -22.87
C LYS A 236 -30.40 -6.93 -22.38
N LEU A 237 -30.42 -6.19 -21.27
CA LEU A 237 -31.64 -5.62 -20.67
C LEU A 237 -31.95 -4.20 -21.14
N GLY A 238 -31.07 -3.58 -21.96
CA GLY A 238 -31.24 -2.20 -22.43
C GLY A 238 -31.20 -1.17 -21.29
N ARG A 239 -30.46 -1.45 -20.22
CA ARG A 239 -30.38 -0.64 -19.00
C ARG A 239 -29.06 0.12 -18.91
N GLY A 240 -29.07 1.21 -18.14
CA GLY A 240 -27.85 1.94 -17.84
C GLY A 240 -26.91 1.12 -16.97
N LEU A 241 -25.61 1.12 -17.29
CA LEU A 241 -24.58 0.40 -16.51
C LEU A 241 -24.59 0.78 -15.01
N GLY A 242 -24.89 2.04 -14.70
CA GLY A 242 -25.02 2.53 -13.33
C GLY A 242 -26.19 1.90 -12.55
N GLU A 243 -27.31 1.63 -13.22
CA GLU A 243 -28.50 0.99 -12.61
C GLU A 243 -28.22 -0.47 -12.29
N VAL A 244 -27.62 -1.19 -13.23
CA VAL A 244 -27.22 -2.60 -13.04
C VAL A 244 -26.25 -2.73 -11.86
N LYS A 245 -25.23 -1.88 -11.80
CA LYS A 245 -24.25 -1.87 -10.70
C LYS A 245 -24.88 -1.51 -9.35
N PHE A 246 -25.87 -0.61 -9.35
CA PHE A 246 -26.59 -0.24 -8.15
C PHE A 246 -27.43 -1.40 -7.59
N VAL A 247 -28.19 -2.10 -8.43
CA VAL A 247 -28.99 -3.27 -8.02
C VAL A 247 -28.08 -4.39 -7.49
N LEU A 248 -26.96 -4.68 -8.18
CA LEU A 248 -26.00 -5.69 -7.74
C LEU A 248 -25.31 -5.32 -6.42
N GLY A 249 -25.03 -4.03 -6.20
CA GLY A 249 -24.47 -3.53 -4.94
C GLY A 249 -25.41 -3.72 -3.75
N LEU A 250 -26.70 -3.40 -3.93
CA LEU A 250 -27.71 -3.55 -2.89
C LEU A 250 -27.94 -5.00 -2.46
N TYR A 251 -27.81 -5.96 -3.39
CA TYR A 251 -28.02 -7.38 -3.10
C TYR A 251 -26.75 -8.13 -2.64
N LYS A 252 -25.55 -7.62 -2.93
CA LYS A 252 -24.28 -8.19 -2.42
C LYS A 252 -23.95 -7.79 -0.98
N GLU A 253 -24.51 -6.68 -0.50
CA GLU A 253 -24.32 -6.20 0.87
C GLU A 253 -25.43 -6.66 1.85
N GLY A 254 -26.36 -7.49 1.40
CA GLY A 254 -27.45 -8.07 2.20
C GLY A 254 -27.24 -9.52 2.61
#